data_AF-B3DRQ5-F1
#
_entry.id   AF-B3DRQ5-F1
#
_cell.length_a   1.000
_cell.length_b   1.000
_cell.length_c   1.000
_cell.angle_alpha   90.00
_cell.angle_beta   90.00
_cell.angle_gamma   90.00
#
_symmetry.space_group_name_H-M   'P 1'
#
loop_
_entity.id
_entity.type
_entity.pdbx_description
1 polymer ?
#
loop_
_entity_poly.entity_id
_entity_poly.type
_entity_poly.pdbx_seq_one_letter_code
_entity_poly.pdbx_strand_id
1 'polypeptide(L)' 'MAFRPAARTRSVSGMADVFRSDQTGEWSKTSVSMRPETRRRLKTYAAAHDMRIQEVIDLALEAYLA' A
#
# COMPACT_ATOMS: atom_id res chain seq x y z
N MET A 1 29.29 -16.83 -17.70
CA MET A 1 28.84 -15.51 -18.19
C MET A 1 28.68 -14.59 -16.99
N ALA A 2 29.36 -13.43 -16.97
CA ALA A 2 29.22 -12.46 -15.88
C ALA A 2 28.09 -11.46 -16.20
N PHE A 3 27.23 -11.18 -15.22
CA PHE A 3 26.14 -10.21 -15.35
C PHE A 3 26.70 -8.80 -15.60
N ARG A 4 26.28 -8.18 -16.70
CA ARG A 4 26.58 -6.77 -17.04
C ARG A 4 25.36 -5.91 -16.72
N PRO A 5 25.38 -5.09 -15.67
CA PRO A 5 24.28 -4.17 -15.40
C PRO A 5 24.22 -3.10 -16.50
N ALA A 6 23.10 -2.99 -17.18
CA ALA A 6 22.81 -1.85 -18.05
C ALA A 6 22.39 -0.66 -17.18
N ALA A 7 23.29 0.29 -16.98
CA ALA A 7 22.96 1.56 -16.35
C ALA A 7 21.93 2.28 -17.25
N ARG A 8 20.67 2.31 -16.82
CA ARG A 8 19.65 3.13 -17.48
C ARG A 8 19.91 4.59 -17.11
N THR A 9 20.75 5.26 -17.90
CA THR A 9 20.98 6.71 -17.77
C THR A 9 19.83 7.44 -18.46
N ARG A 10 18.64 7.43 -17.86
CA ARG A 10 17.62 8.42 -18.22
C ARG A 10 18.00 9.72 -17.51
N SER A 11 18.22 10.77 -18.28
CA SER A 11 18.58 12.09 -17.76
C SER A 11 17.51 12.58 -16.78
N VAL A 12 17.94 12.90 -15.56
CA VAL A 12 17.13 13.56 -14.54
C VAL A 12 17.31 15.06 -14.75
N SER A 13 16.26 15.78 -15.11
CA SER A 13 16.30 17.22 -15.37
C SER A 13 16.06 18.05 -14.11
N GLY A 14 15.49 17.48 -13.04
CA GLY A 14 15.32 18.17 -11.76
C GLY A 14 14.80 17.30 -10.62
N MET A 15 14.66 17.89 -9.43
CA MET A 15 14.21 17.20 -8.21
C MET A 15 12.81 16.57 -8.36
N ALA A 16 11.94 17.18 -9.18
CA ALA A 16 10.61 16.66 -9.49
C ALA A 16 10.63 15.38 -10.35
N ASP A 17 11.70 15.15 -11.14
CA ASP A 17 11.85 13.88 -11.88
C ASP A 17 12.23 12.72 -10.95
N VAL A 18 12.76 13.05 -9.77
CA VAL A 18 13.08 12.11 -8.68
C VAL A 18 11.81 11.82 -7.87
N PHE A 19 11.05 12.86 -7.52
CA PHE A 19 9.74 12.75 -6.88
C PHE A 19 8.65 12.77 -7.94
N ARG A 20 8.56 11.69 -8.72
CA ARG A 20 7.52 11.53 -9.74
C ARG A 20 6.14 11.74 -9.09
N SER A 21 5.51 12.87 -9.38
CA SER A 21 4.14 13.18 -8.97
C SER A 21 3.16 12.53 -9.94
N ASP A 22 3.21 11.20 -10.00
CA ASP A 22 2.27 10.34 -10.70
C ASP A 22 1.99 9.27 -9.64
N GLN A 23 0.80 9.12 -9.06
CA GLN A 23 -0.41 8.80 -9.81
C GLN A 23 -1.69 9.22 -9.06
N THR A 24 -2.63 9.88 -9.76
CA THR A 24 -4.04 9.81 -9.35
C THR A 24 -4.46 8.34 -9.39
N GLY A 25 -4.65 7.73 -8.22
CA GLY A 25 -4.86 6.28 -8.03
C GLY A 25 -3.79 5.57 -7.18
N GLU A 26 -2.77 6.29 -6.70
CA GLU A 26 -1.72 5.73 -5.86
C GLU A 26 -2.20 5.50 -4.42
N TRP A 27 -1.93 4.30 -3.89
CA TRP A 27 -2.27 3.93 -2.53
C TRP A 27 -1.58 4.87 -1.53
N SER A 28 -2.39 5.61 -0.77
CA SER A 28 -1.87 6.44 0.32
C SER A 28 -1.60 5.56 1.54
N LYS A 29 -0.32 5.34 1.85
CA LYS A 29 0.07 4.54 3.01
C LYS A 29 -0.21 5.31 4.30
N THR A 30 -1.27 4.89 5.00
CA THR A 30 -1.62 5.42 6.32
C THR A 30 -1.11 4.48 7.41
N SER A 31 -0.26 4.99 8.31
CA SER A 31 0.23 4.21 9.46
C SER A 31 -0.73 4.34 10.64
N VAL A 32 -1.31 3.23 11.09
CA VAL A 32 -2.18 3.20 12.28
C VAL A 32 -1.72 2.10 13.23
N SER A 33 -1.59 2.44 14.50
CA SER A 33 -1.32 1.47 15.56
C SER A 33 -2.63 0.82 16.00
N MET A 34 -2.66 -0.52 16.03
CA MET A 34 -3.82 -1.30 16.46
C MET A 34 -3.50 -2.07 17.74
N ARG A 35 -4.50 -2.26 18.61
CA ARG A 35 -4.38 -3.19 19.72
C ARG A 35 -4.14 -4.61 19.18
N PRO A 36 -3.30 -5.43 19.86
CA PRO A 36 -3.01 -6.81 19.41
C PRO A 36 -4.28 -7.66 19.23
N GLU A 37 -5.26 -7.52 20.12
CA GLU A 37 -6.56 -8.19 20.07
C GLU A 37 -7.35 -7.84 18.80
N THR A 38 -7.44 -6.55 18.47
CA THR A 38 -8.15 -6.04 17.28
C THR A 38 -7.48 -6.52 16.01
N ARG A 39 -6.14 -6.48 15.96
CA ARG A 39 -5.38 -6.99 14.82
C ARG A 39 -5.58 -8.50 14.62
N ARG A 40 -5.65 -9.29 15.71
CA ARG A 40 -5.93 -10.73 15.64
C ARG A 40 -7.32 -10.98 15.08
N ARG A 41 -8.34 -10.30 15.62
CA ARG A 41 -9.73 -10.42 15.16
C ARG A 41 -9.86 -10.07 13.68
N LEU A 42 -9.21 -8.99 13.24
CA LEU A 42 -9.17 -8.55 11.84
C LEU A 42 -8.59 -9.64 10.92
N LYS A 43 -7.46 -10.24 11.30
CA LYS A 43 -6.85 -11.34 10.53
C LYS A 43 -7.75 -12.57 10.43
N THR A 44 -8.37 -12.96 11.54
CA THR A 44 -9.28 -14.11 11.58
C THR A 44 -10.50 -13.87 10.70
N TYR A 45 -11.08 -12.67 10.75
CA TYR A 45 -12.19 -12.28 9.88
C TYR A 45 -11.77 -12.33 8.40
N ALA A 46 -10.66 -11.69 8.04
CA ALA A 46 -10.12 -11.71 6.68
C ALA A 46 -9.95 -13.15 6.15
N ALA A 47 -9.35 -14.04 6.95
CA ALA A 47 -9.16 -15.44 6.58
C ALA A 47 -10.49 -16.22 6.44
N ALA A 48 -11.47 -15.96 7.30
CA ALA A 48 -12.77 -16.65 7.26
C ALA A 48 -13.63 -16.25 6.05
N HIS A 49 -13.43 -15.05 5.52
CA HIS A 49 -14.19 -14.47 4.42
C HIS A 49 -13.44 -14.46 3.08
N ASP A 50 -12.24 -15.06 3.02
CA ASP A 50 -11.34 -15.03 1.86
C ASP A 50 -11.02 -13.60 1.36
N MET A 51 -10.86 -12.68 2.32
CA MET A 51 -10.60 -11.26 2.06
C MET A 51 -9.17 -10.88 2.45
N ARG A 52 -8.64 -9.86 1.79
CA ARG A 52 -7.43 -9.18 2.24
C ARG A 52 -7.78 -8.29 3.43
N ILE A 53 -6.81 -8.11 4.33
CA ILE A 53 -6.94 -7.21 5.48
C ILE A 53 -7.32 -5.78 5.03
N GLN A 54 -6.79 -5.33 3.89
CA GLN A 54 -7.15 -4.03 3.33
C GLN A 54 -8.64 -3.95 2.99
N GLU A 55 -9.19 -4.94 2.29
CA GLU A 55 -10.61 -4.94 1.89
C GLU A 55 -11.53 -4.90 3.12
N VAL A 56 -11.16 -5.61 4.19
CA VAL A 56 -11.89 -5.55 5.46
C VAL A 56 -11.81 -4.16 6.10
N ILE A 57 -10.66 -3.49 6.04
CA ILE A 57 -10.51 -2.13 6.57
C ILE A 57 -11.33 -1.14 5.74
N ASP A 58 -11.29 -1.24 4.41
CA ASP A 58 -12.01 -0.35 3.51
C ASP A 58 -13.53 -0.49 3.73
N LEU A 59 -14.06 -1.72 3.78
CA LEU A 59 -15.47 -1.98 4.11
C LEU A 59 -15.87 -1.46 5.48
N ALA A 60 -15.00 -1.61 6.49
CA ALA A 60 -15.27 -1.09 7.83
C ALA A 60 -15.30 0.44 7.85
N LEU A 61 -14.42 1.09 7.08
CA LEU A 61 -14.40 2.54 6.94
C LEU A 61 -15.62 3.06 6.18
N GLU A 62 -16.00 2.42 5.07
CA GLU A 62 -17.21 2.74 4.31
C GLU A 62 -18.46 2.62 5.19
N ALA A 63 -18.59 1.53 5.94
CA ALA A 63 -19.73 1.34 6.84
C ALA A 63 -19.75 2.33 8.02
N TYR A 64 -18.60 2.82 8.47
CA TYR A 64 -18.51 3.77 9.59
C TYR A 64 -18.70 5.22 9.15
N LEU A 65 -18.29 5.57 7.93
CA LEU A 65 -18.34 6.93 7.38
C LEU A 65 -19.60 7.20 6.55
N ALA A 66 -20.44 6.18 6.32
CA ALA A 66 -21.73 6.30 5.63
C ALA A 66 -22.75 7.19 6.35
#